data_AF-A0A3C1Z8U6-F1
#
_entry.id   AF-A0A3C1Z8U6-F1
#
_cell.length_a   1.000
_cell.length_b   1.000
_cell.length_c   1.000
_cell.angle_alpha   90.00
_cell.angle_beta   90.00
_cell.angle_gamma   90.00
#
_symmetry.space_group_name_H-M   'P 1'
#
loop_
_entity.id
_entity.type
_entity.pdbx_description
1 polymer ?
#
loop_
_entity_poly.entity_id
_entity_poly.type
_entity_poly.pdbx_seq_one_letter_code
_entity_poly.pdbx_strand_id
1 'polypeptide(L)'
;MRMLPIAGLLTFVLLAACATPPEVKQALAAKDQAYAENERLMQQYRELVSHITARHLQWYRFVQTRLKLDLALQWATTNPRLADVPEAVMAEDDAAQLGTDVLRVINLIRLKSLPERKGQNGQALFVAGAGDMSNLIQQLPELIARIEQRVAADAKAPQAVDLTAFDHYRTNVDALRRINGLIKQYLDIDVTLSQAETQSLGDAVRTVRR
;
A
#
# COMPACT_ATOMS: atom_id res chain seq x y z
N MET A 1 48.78 -57.34 -21.90
CA MET A 1 47.59 -57.21 -21.02
C MET A 1 47.86 -56.14 -19.97
N ARG A 2 47.27 -54.94 -20.10
CA ARG A 2 47.10 -53.88 -19.07
C ARG A 2 46.65 -52.56 -19.75
N MET A 3 45.49 -52.58 -20.42
CA MET A 3 44.80 -51.34 -20.88
C MET A 3 43.30 -51.35 -20.56
N LEU A 4 42.77 -52.40 -19.93
CA LEU A 4 41.38 -52.45 -19.47
C LEU A 4 41.02 -51.43 -18.37
N PRO A 5 41.89 -51.04 -17.41
CA PRO A 5 41.43 -50.16 -16.34
C PRO A 5 41.24 -48.70 -16.79
N ILE A 6 41.93 -48.28 -17.86
CA ILE A 6 41.85 -46.91 -18.39
C ILE A 6 40.57 -46.73 -19.23
N ALA A 7 40.19 -47.76 -20.01
CA ALA A 7 38.96 -47.75 -20.79
C ALA A 7 37.70 -47.73 -19.90
N GLY A 8 37.73 -48.44 -18.76
CA GLY A 8 36.65 -48.45 -17.77
C GLY A 8 36.50 -47.14 -16.99
N LEU A 9 37.63 -46.49 -16.67
CA LEU A 9 37.60 -45.18 -15.98
C LEU A 9 37.14 -44.05 -16.90
N LEU A 10 37.53 -44.09 -18.20
CA LEU A 10 37.05 -43.12 -19.19
C LEU A 10 35.55 -43.26 -19.46
N THR A 11 35.00 -44.48 -19.50
CA THR A 11 33.56 -44.70 -19.67
C THR A 11 32.75 -44.22 -18.48
N PHE A 12 33.25 -44.38 -17.25
CA PHE A 12 32.60 -43.83 -16.05
C PHE A 12 32.64 -42.30 -15.99
N VAL A 13 33.75 -41.67 -16.41
CA VAL A 13 33.88 -40.21 -16.50
C VAL A 13 33.02 -39.63 -17.63
N LEU A 14 32.87 -40.34 -18.76
CA LEU A 14 31.98 -39.94 -19.86
C LEU A 14 30.50 -40.10 -19.51
N LEU A 15 30.12 -41.10 -18.70
CA LEU A 15 28.74 -41.29 -18.23
C LEU A 15 28.33 -40.31 -17.13
N ALA A 16 29.30 -39.85 -16.32
CA ALA A 16 29.07 -38.82 -15.30
C ALA A 16 29.06 -37.38 -15.86
N ALA A 17 29.52 -37.17 -17.09
CA ALA A 17 29.64 -35.84 -17.71
C ALA A 17 28.38 -35.39 -18.50
N CYS A 18 27.33 -36.23 -18.61
CA CYS A 18 26.16 -35.94 -19.44
C CYS A 18 24.81 -35.98 -18.69
N ALA A 19 24.82 -35.97 -17.36
CA ALA A 19 23.59 -35.88 -16.59
C ALA A 19 23.75 -34.83 -15.50
N THR A 20 22.94 -33.77 -15.59
CA THR A 20 22.83 -32.78 -14.52
C THR A 20 22.51 -33.49 -13.20
N PRO A 21 23.28 -33.26 -12.12
CA PRO A 21 23.04 -33.94 -10.85
C PRO A 21 21.60 -33.70 -10.37
N PRO A 22 20.90 -34.72 -9.84
CA PRO A 22 19.53 -34.59 -9.38
C PRO A 22 19.36 -33.52 -8.30
N GLU A 23 20.40 -33.27 -7.49
CA GLU A 23 20.46 -32.21 -6.49
C GLU A 23 20.31 -30.82 -7.13
N VAL A 24 20.85 -30.60 -8.33
CA VAL A 24 20.73 -29.33 -9.06
C VAL A 24 19.30 -29.15 -9.59
N LYS A 25 18.69 -30.21 -10.12
CA LYS A 25 17.28 -30.18 -10.56
C LYS A 25 16.33 -29.92 -9.38
N GLN A 26 16.58 -30.55 -8.24
CA GLN A 26 15.81 -30.34 -7.00
C GLN A 26 16.01 -28.91 -6.46
N ALA A 27 17.23 -28.38 -6.49
CA ALA A 27 17.51 -27.01 -6.07
C ALA A 27 16.80 -25.97 -6.96
N LEU A 28 16.76 -26.18 -8.27
CA LEU A 28 16.03 -25.32 -9.21
C LEU A 28 14.50 -25.39 -9.00
N ALA A 29 13.97 -26.57 -8.70
CA ALA A 29 12.57 -26.75 -8.33
C ALA A 29 12.23 -26.05 -7.01
N ALA A 30 13.07 -26.21 -5.99
CA ALA A 30 12.92 -25.53 -4.70
C ALA A 30 13.03 -24.00 -4.84
N LYS A 31 13.91 -23.49 -5.71
CA LYS A 31 14.02 -22.06 -6.00
C LYS A 31 12.77 -21.50 -6.69
N ASP A 32 12.19 -22.23 -7.64
CA ASP A 32 10.93 -21.82 -8.26
C ASP A 32 9.77 -21.80 -7.27
N GLN A 33 9.69 -22.81 -6.40
CA GLN A 33 8.71 -22.83 -5.33
C GLN A 33 8.90 -21.64 -4.37
N ALA A 34 10.14 -21.36 -3.96
CA ALA A 34 10.45 -20.21 -3.11
C ALA A 34 10.11 -18.86 -3.78
N TYR A 35 10.28 -18.73 -5.09
CA TYR A 35 9.82 -17.53 -5.83
C TYR A 35 8.30 -17.39 -5.82
N ALA A 36 7.57 -18.49 -6.02
CA ALA A 36 6.11 -18.48 -5.97
C ALA A 36 5.56 -18.14 -4.57
N GLU A 37 6.17 -18.70 -3.51
CA GLU A 37 5.80 -18.41 -2.12
C GLU A 37 6.10 -16.96 -1.74
N ASN A 38 7.26 -16.44 -2.14
CA ASN A 38 7.63 -15.03 -1.92
C ASN A 38 6.69 -14.07 -2.64
N GLU A 39 6.33 -14.37 -3.90
CA GLU A 39 5.36 -13.58 -4.65
C GLU A 39 4.00 -13.53 -3.92
N ARG A 40 3.53 -14.68 -3.43
CA ARG A 40 2.28 -14.78 -2.65
C ARG A 40 2.33 -13.96 -1.37
N LEU A 41 3.43 -14.03 -0.60
CA LEU A 41 3.60 -13.22 0.62
C LEU A 41 3.59 -11.73 0.31
N MET A 42 4.25 -11.30 -0.77
CA MET A 42 4.26 -9.89 -1.16
C MET A 42 2.90 -9.40 -1.65
N GLN A 43 2.10 -10.25 -2.29
CA GLN A 43 0.70 -9.94 -2.61
C GLN A 43 -0.13 -9.75 -1.34
N GLN A 44 -0.01 -10.64 -0.35
CA GLN A 44 -0.70 -10.49 0.94
C GLN A 44 -0.29 -9.22 1.68
N TYR A 45 1.00 -8.87 1.65
CA TYR A 45 1.50 -7.65 2.26
C TYR A 45 0.96 -6.39 1.56
N ARG A 46 0.87 -6.40 0.22
CA ARG A 46 0.23 -5.33 -0.56
C ARG A 46 -1.22 -5.10 -0.13
N GLU A 47 -2.00 -6.17 -0.03
CA GLU A 47 -3.39 -6.12 0.42
C GLU A 47 -3.50 -5.57 1.84
N LEU A 48 -2.66 -6.05 2.75
CA LEU A 48 -2.64 -5.61 4.15
C LEU A 48 -2.37 -4.11 4.27
N VAL A 49 -1.34 -3.59 3.58
CA VAL A 49 -0.99 -2.16 3.62
C VAL A 49 -2.13 -1.31 3.03
N SER A 50 -2.76 -1.77 1.94
CA SER A 50 -3.94 -1.12 1.36
C SER A 50 -5.10 -1.05 2.37
N HIS A 51 -5.44 -2.18 3.00
CA HIS A 51 -6.52 -2.27 3.99
C HIS A 51 -6.26 -1.41 5.22
N ILE A 52 -5.05 -1.46 5.79
CA ILE A 52 -4.69 -0.65 6.96
C ILE A 52 -4.78 0.85 6.62
N THR A 53 -4.30 1.25 5.45
CA THR A 53 -4.33 2.67 5.05
C THR A 53 -5.78 3.15 4.86
N ALA A 54 -6.61 2.35 4.19
CA ALA A 54 -8.03 2.68 4.01
C ALA A 54 -8.76 2.77 5.36
N ARG A 55 -8.52 1.80 6.27
CA ARG A 55 -9.10 1.80 7.61
C ARG A 55 -8.63 3.00 8.43
N HIS A 56 -7.35 3.37 8.34
CA HIS A 56 -6.82 4.53 9.02
C HIS A 56 -7.51 5.82 8.54
N LEU A 57 -7.73 5.98 7.24
CA LEU A 57 -8.48 7.13 6.71
C LEU A 57 -9.91 7.18 7.25
N GLN A 58 -10.61 6.05 7.28
CA GLN A 58 -11.98 5.98 7.82
C GLN A 58 -12.00 6.34 9.31
N TRP A 59 -11.07 5.79 10.10
CA TRP A 59 -10.94 6.09 11.51
C TRP A 59 -10.62 7.58 11.74
N TYR A 60 -9.67 8.13 10.99
CA TYR A 60 -9.33 9.55 11.03
C TYR A 60 -10.56 10.41 10.77
N ARG A 61 -11.30 10.13 9.68
CA ARG A 61 -12.54 10.86 9.35
C ARG A 61 -13.56 10.77 10.48
N PHE A 62 -13.79 9.58 11.02
CA PHE A 62 -14.74 9.38 12.12
C PHE A 62 -14.37 10.21 13.36
N VAL A 63 -13.11 10.14 13.80
CA VAL A 63 -12.62 10.88 14.97
C VAL A 63 -12.69 12.38 14.72
N GLN A 64 -12.24 12.86 13.56
CA GLN A 64 -12.26 14.28 13.21
C GLN A 64 -13.68 14.84 13.11
N THR A 65 -14.62 14.10 12.51
CA THR A 65 -16.04 14.50 12.47
C THR A 65 -16.59 14.63 13.88
N ARG A 66 -16.30 13.68 14.78
CA ARG A 66 -16.76 13.75 16.18
C ARG A 66 -16.16 14.94 16.94
N LEU A 67 -14.85 15.18 16.82
CA LEU A 67 -14.18 16.30 17.49
C LEU A 67 -14.71 17.65 17.01
N LYS A 68 -14.83 17.84 15.68
CA LYS A 68 -15.36 19.09 15.12
C LYS A 68 -16.84 19.29 15.44
N LEU A 69 -17.64 18.22 15.49
CA LEU A 69 -19.05 18.29 15.91
C LEU A 69 -19.17 18.68 17.36
N ASP A 70 -18.37 18.09 18.25
CA ASP A 70 -18.33 18.47 19.66
C ASP A 70 -17.95 19.95 19.82
N LEU A 71 -16.87 20.39 19.16
CA LEU A 71 -16.44 21.78 19.18
C LEU A 71 -17.53 22.75 18.65
N ALA A 72 -18.19 22.39 17.54
CA ALA A 72 -19.27 23.17 16.97
C ALA A 72 -20.47 23.29 17.93
N LEU A 73 -20.84 22.18 18.59
CA LEU A 73 -21.93 22.17 19.57
C LEU A 73 -21.57 22.93 20.84
N GLN A 74 -20.32 22.85 21.31
CA GLN A 74 -19.83 23.67 22.42
C GLN A 74 -19.99 25.15 22.09
N TRP A 75 -19.58 25.58 20.91
CA TRP A 75 -19.75 26.97 20.47
C TRP A 75 -21.21 27.36 20.19
N ALA A 76 -22.09 26.42 19.85
CA ALA A 76 -23.51 26.68 19.66
C ALA A 76 -24.29 26.78 20.98
N THR A 77 -23.89 26.02 22.01
CA THR A 77 -24.70 25.83 23.22
C THR A 77 -24.09 26.40 24.49
N THR A 78 -22.78 26.65 24.49
CA THR A 78 -22.04 27.11 25.65
C THR A 78 -21.17 28.31 25.31
N ASN A 79 -20.46 28.83 26.32
CA ASN A 79 -19.45 29.85 26.15
C ASN A 79 -18.08 29.27 26.52
N PRO A 80 -17.41 28.54 25.61
CA PRO A 80 -16.15 27.87 25.91
C PRO A 80 -15.09 28.89 26.34
N ARG A 81 -14.27 28.47 27.31
CA ARG A 81 -13.16 29.23 27.88
C ARG A 81 -12.07 28.26 28.31
N LEU A 82 -10.81 28.61 28.04
CA LEU A 82 -9.64 27.90 28.52
C LEU A 82 -8.87 28.83 29.47
N ALA A 83 -8.40 28.29 30.60
CA ALA A 83 -7.52 29.03 31.49
C ALA A 83 -6.24 29.42 30.73
N ASP A 84 -5.76 30.64 30.97
CA ASP A 84 -4.51 31.16 30.40
C ASP A 84 -4.46 31.32 28.87
N VAL A 85 -5.59 31.15 28.17
CA VAL A 85 -5.71 31.40 26.73
C VAL A 85 -6.61 32.62 26.48
N PRO A 86 -6.13 33.67 25.79
CA PRO A 86 -6.97 34.81 25.42
C PRO A 86 -8.16 34.38 24.56
N GLU A 87 -9.35 34.88 24.90
CA GLU A 87 -10.60 34.46 24.24
C GLU A 87 -10.58 34.70 22.72
N ALA A 88 -9.92 35.77 22.27
CA ALA A 88 -9.79 36.09 20.84
C ALA A 88 -8.91 35.11 20.08
N VAL A 89 -7.84 34.59 20.72
CA VAL A 89 -6.95 33.58 20.13
C VAL A 89 -7.68 32.25 19.99
N MET A 90 -8.32 31.81 21.08
CA MET A 90 -9.12 30.57 21.07
C MET A 90 -10.25 30.62 20.04
N ALA A 91 -11.00 31.73 19.97
CA ALA A 91 -12.07 31.88 19.00
C ALA A 91 -11.56 31.82 17.55
N GLU A 92 -10.38 32.37 17.28
CA GLU A 92 -9.76 32.37 15.95
C GLU A 92 -9.22 30.98 15.56
N ASP A 93 -8.55 30.29 16.48
CA ASP A 93 -8.06 28.93 16.28
C ASP A 93 -9.22 27.96 16.01
N ASP A 94 -10.27 28.01 16.84
CA ASP A 94 -11.45 27.17 16.68
C ASP A 94 -12.23 27.50 15.39
N ALA A 95 -12.36 28.79 15.06
CA ALA A 95 -12.96 29.23 13.82
C ALA A 95 -12.19 28.72 12.59
N ALA A 96 -10.86 28.73 12.64
CA ALA A 96 -10.01 28.19 11.58
C ALA A 96 -10.16 26.68 11.44
N GLN A 97 -10.28 25.95 12.54
CA GLN A 97 -10.52 24.51 12.53
C GLN A 97 -11.89 24.14 11.95
N LEU A 98 -12.95 24.87 12.31
CA LEU A 98 -14.31 24.61 11.88
C LEU A 98 -14.54 25.05 10.42
N GLY A 99 -13.94 26.15 10.01
CA GLY A 99 -14.11 26.74 8.70
C GLY A 99 -15.42 27.52 8.56
N THR A 100 -15.48 28.36 7.52
CA THR A 100 -16.54 29.36 7.30
C THR A 100 -17.94 28.75 7.16
N ASP A 101 -18.07 27.60 6.51
CA ASP A 101 -19.36 26.96 6.29
C ASP A 101 -19.98 26.43 7.58
N VAL A 102 -19.17 25.83 8.45
CA VAL A 102 -19.62 25.33 9.75
C VAL A 102 -19.94 26.51 10.68
N LEU A 103 -19.10 27.55 10.69
CA LEU A 103 -19.35 28.77 11.47
C LEU A 103 -20.67 29.44 11.11
N ARG A 104 -21.02 29.48 9.83
CA ARG A 104 -22.32 30.01 9.37
C ARG A 104 -23.49 29.26 9.99
N VAL A 105 -23.43 27.93 10.05
CA VAL A 105 -24.47 27.11 10.69
C VAL A 105 -24.48 27.34 12.20
N ILE A 106 -23.30 27.34 12.85
CA ILE A 106 -23.19 27.63 14.29
C ILE A 106 -23.85 28.96 14.63
N ASN A 107 -23.53 30.03 13.90
CA ASN A 107 -24.07 31.36 14.13
C ASN A 107 -25.59 31.44 13.94
N LEU A 108 -26.18 30.57 13.11
CA LEU A 108 -27.64 30.45 12.95
C LEU A 108 -28.31 29.77 14.14
N ILE A 109 -27.65 28.78 14.76
CA ILE A 109 -28.24 27.90 15.78
C ILE A 109 -27.83 28.25 17.21
N ARG A 110 -26.89 29.17 17.37
CA ARG A 110 -26.28 29.54 18.65
C ARG A 110 -27.35 30.01 19.63
N LEU A 111 -27.38 29.39 20.82
CA LEU A 111 -28.40 29.62 21.83
C LEU A 111 -28.42 31.06 22.34
N LYS A 112 -29.62 31.57 22.64
CA LYS A 112 -29.82 32.88 23.24
C LYS A 112 -28.96 33.09 24.48
N SER A 113 -28.55 34.35 24.71
CA SER A 113 -27.72 34.79 25.83
C SER A 113 -26.23 34.42 25.75
N LEU A 114 -25.78 33.75 24.69
CA LEU A 114 -24.35 33.57 24.43
C LEU A 114 -23.75 34.87 23.86
N PRO A 115 -22.62 35.35 24.43
CA PRO A 115 -21.99 36.58 23.96
C PRO A 115 -21.36 36.40 22.58
N GLU A 116 -21.21 37.52 21.87
CA GLU A 116 -20.37 37.60 20.67
C GLU A 116 -18.91 37.32 21.02
N ARG A 117 -18.22 36.57 20.16
CA ARG A 117 -16.76 36.36 20.22
C ARG A 117 -16.09 36.88 18.96
N LYS A 118 -15.07 37.69 19.19
CA LYS A 118 -14.28 38.34 18.15
C LYS A 118 -12.92 37.66 18.01
N GLY A 119 -12.40 37.62 16.80
CA GLY A 119 -11.01 37.25 16.55
C GLY A 119 -10.04 38.36 16.95
N GLN A 120 -8.74 38.14 16.76
CA GLN A 120 -7.71 39.15 17.09
C GLN A 120 -7.87 40.45 16.28
N ASN A 121 -8.44 40.36 15.09
CA ASN A 121 -8.75 41.51 14.22
C ASN A 121 -10.01 42.29 14.64
N GLY A 122 -10.69 41.87 15.72
CA GLY A 122 -11.93 42.50 16.19
C GLY A 122 -13.18 42.15 15.37
N GLN A 123 -13.08 41.32 14.33
CA GLN A 123 -14.24 40.82 13.59
C GLN A 123 -14.96 39.74 14.39
N ALA A 124 -16.29 39.76 14.34
CA ALA A 124 -17.13 38.74 14.97
C ALA A 124 -16.97 37.41 14.23
N LEU A 125 -16.40 36.42 14.92
CA LEU A 125 -16.29 35.04 14.42
C LEU A 125 -17.53 34.25 14.84
N PHE A 126 -17.91 34.41 16.10
CA PHE A 126 -19.14 33.87 16.63
C PHE A 126 -20.07 35.01 17.06
N VAL A 127 -21.24 35.10 16.43
CA VAL A 127 -22.20 36.18 16.71
C VAL A 127 -22.88 36.00 18.06
N ALA A 128 -23.52 37.05 18.57
CA ALA A 128 -24.39 36.92 19.74
C ALA A 128 -25.52 35.92 19.44
N GLY A 129 -25.76 35.01 20.37
CA GLY A 129 -26.74 33.94 20.15
C GLY A 129 -28.17 34.45 20.17
N ALA A 130 -28.97 33.96 19.22
CA ALA A 130 -30.39 34.30 19.06
C ALA A 130 -31.29 33.06 18.92
N GLY A 131 -30.71 31.87 18.77
CA GLY A 131 -31.43 30.62 18.57
C GLY A 131 -31.96 30.00 19.87
N ASP A 132 -32.80 29.00 19.71
CA ASP A 132 -33.29 28.14 20.79
C ASP A 132 -32.97 26.66 20.51
N MET A 133 -33.34 25.79 21.45
CA MET A 133 -33.07 24.35 21.34
C MET A 133 -33.82 23.71 20.15
N SER A 134 -35.00 24.22 19.79
CA SER A 134 -35.78 23.70 18.67
C SER A 134 -35.08 23.97 17.34
N ASN A 135 -34.60 25.20 17.12
CA ASN A 135 -33.82 25.56 15.94
C ASN A 135 -32.53 24.74 15.86
N LEU A 136 -31.83 24.57 17.00
CA LEU A 136 -30.63 23.75 17.05
C LEU A 136 -30.89 22.32 16.58
N ILE A 137 -31.90 21.64 17.14
CA ILE A 137 -32.24 20.25 16.78
C ILE A 137 -32.61 20.14 15.30
N GLN A 138 -33.37 21.09 14.76
CA GLN A 138 -33.77 21.11 13.35
C GLN A 138 -32.56 21.24 12.40
N GLN A 139 -31.52 21.96 12.82
CA GLN A 139 -30.34 22.26 12.01
C GLN A 139 -29.16 21.30 12.26
N LEU A 140 -29.26 20.37 13.23
CA LEU A 140 -28.23 19.36 13.47
C LEU A 140 -27.84 18.57 12.21
N PRO A 141 -28.77 18.13 11.33
CA PRO A 141 -28.40 17.40 10.12
C PRO A 141 -27.53 18.24 9.17
N GLU A 142 -27.84 19.52 9.00
CA GLU A 142 -27.06 20.44 8.17
C GLU A 142 -25.67 20.68 8.80
N LEU A 143 -25.60 20.85 10.11
CA LEU A 143 -24.32 21.00 10.82
C LEU A 143 -23.42 19.78 10.60
N ILE A 144 -23.98 18.57 10.75
CA ILE A 144 -23.26 17.31 10.52
C ILE A 144 -22.75 17.25 9.07
N ALA A 145 -23.61 17.55 8.09
CA ALA A 145 -23.23 17.52 6.68
C ALA A 145 -22.08 18.48 6.35
N ARG A 146 -22.09 19.71 6.90
CA ARG A 146 -21.00 20.68 6.70
C ARG A 146 -19.70 20.24 7.35
N ILE A 147 -19.77 19.61 8.52
CA ILE A 147 -18.58 19.08 9.20
C ILE A 147 -18.00 17.91 8.41
N GLU A 148 -18.83 16.99 7.92
CA GLU A 148 -18.37 15.89 7.07
C GLU A 148 -17.69 16.39 5.79
N GLN A 149 -18.26 17.42 5.14
CA GLN A 149 -17.64 18.09 3.99
C GLN A 149 -16.28 18.71 4.36
N ARG A 150 -16.20 19.41 5.50
CA ARG A 150 -14.94 20.00 5.98
C ARG A 150 -13.88 18.95 6.27
N VAL A 151 -14.26 17.87 6.96
CA VAL A 151 -13.34 16.75 7.27
C VAL A 151 -12.89 16.05 6.00
N ALA A 152 -13.77 15.89 5.01
CA ALA A 152 -13.40 15.33 3.71
C ALA A 152 -12.40 16.22 2.96
N ALA A 153 -12.53 17.54 3.05
CA ALA A 153 -11.58 18.50 2.46
C ALA A 153 -10.24 18.57 3.20
N ASP A 154 -10.26 18.51 4.54
CA ASP A 154 -9.06 18.52 5.39
C ASP A 154 -8.32 17.16 5.34
N ALA A 155 -9.05 16.08 5.10
CA ALA A 155 -8.47 14.77 4.85
C ALA A 155 -7.69 14.83 3.54
N LYS A 156 -6.38 15.08 3.65
CA LYS A 156 -5.44 14.77 2.57
C LYS A 156 -5.78 13.36 2.11
N ALA A 157 -6.06 13.19 0.82
CA ALA A 157 -6.09 11.86 0.24
C ALA A 157 -4.82 11.19 0.76
N PRO A 158 -4.90 10.04 1.47
CA PRO A 158 -3.69 9.32 1.85
C PRO A 158 -2.89 9.25 0.56
N GLN A 159 -1.65 9.77 0.57
CA GLN A 159 -0.77 9.65 -0.59
C GLN A 159 -0.97 8.23 -1.07
N ALA A 160 -1.56 8.06 -2.27
CA ALA A 160 -2.05 6.77 -2.71
C ALA A 160 -0.91 5.82 -2.44
N VAL A 161 -1.12 4.85 -1.53
CA VAL A 161 -0.03 4.04 -0.97
C VAL A 161 0.84 3.67 -2.15
N ASP A 162 2.11 4.08 -2.13
CA ASP A 162 2.93 3.88 -3.31
C ASP A 162 3.21 2.38 -3.44
N LEU A 163 2.41 1.72 -4.29
CA LEU A 163 2.49 0.28 -4.52
C LEU A 163 3.50 -0.06 -5.61
N THR A 164 4.20 0.93 -6.19
CA THR A 164 5.14 0.70 -7.30
C THR A 164 6.27 -0.25 -6.89
N ALA A 165 6.72 -0.19 -5.63
CA ALA A 165 7.70 -1.13 -5.10
C ALA A 165 7.23 -2.60 -5.16
N PHE A 166 5.94 -2.87 -4.93
CA PHE A 166 5.36 -4.20 -5.08
C PHE A 166 5.30 -4.64 -6.55
N ASP A 167 4.97 -3.71 -7.44
CA ASP A 167 4.93 -3.97 -8.88
C ASP A 167 6.33 -4.29 -9.43
N HIS A 168 7.34 -3.52 -9.03
CA HIS A 168 8.74 -3.79 -9.34
C HIS A 168 9.21 -5.13 -8.79
N TYR A 169 8.84 -5.47 -7.55
CA TYR A 169 9.17 -6.77 -6.95
C TYR A 169 8.60 -7.93 -7.77
N ARG A 170 7.31 -7.87 -8.15
CA ARG A 170 6.67 -8.88 -9.00
C ARG A 170 7.41 -9.03 -10.33
N THR A 171 7.71 -7.92 -11.01
CA THR A 171 8.46 -7.95 -12.28
C THR A 171 9.82 -8.62 -12.14
N ASN A 172 10.53 -8.37 -11.04
CA ASN A 172 11.82 -8.99 -10.76
C ASN A 172 11.68 -10.49 -10.50
N VAL A 173 10.67 -10.91 -9.72
CA VAL A 173 10.40 -12.34 -9.48
C VAL A 173 10.03 -13.05 -10.79
N ASP A 174 9.21 -12.45 -11.64
CA ASP A 174 8.86 -13.00 -12.96
C ASP A 174 10.09 -13.15 -13.87
N ALA A 175 11.03 -12.20 -13.80
CA ALA A 175 12.30 -12.31 -14.51
C ALA A 175 13.14 -13.49 -13.97
N LEU A 176 13.24 -13.64 -12.64
CA LEU A 176 13.98 -14.74 -12.02
C LEU A 176 13.36 -16.11 -12.32
N ARG A 177 12.03 -16.23 -12.32
CA ARG A 177 11.31 -17.45 -12.70
C ARG A 177 11.53 -17.80 -14.19
N ARG A 178 11.55 -16.80 -15.08
CA ARG A 178 11.89 -17.00 -16.49
C ARG A 178 13.33 -17.50 -16.68
N ILE A 179 14.30 -16.91 -15.97
CA ILE A 179 15.69 -17.38 -15.99
C ILE A 179 15.77 -18.82 -15.47
N ASN A 180 15.09 -19.14 -14.38
CA ASN A 180 15.07 -20.49 -13.83
C ASN A 180 14.43 -21.51 -14.80
N GLY A 181 13.34 -21.11 -15.49
CA GLY A 181 12.73 -21.90 -16.55
C GLY A 181 13.65 -22.17 -17.74
N LEU A 182 14.41 -21.17 -18.19
CA LEU A 182 15.42 -21.34 -19.24
C LEU A 182 16.53 -22.30 -18.78
N ILE A 183 17.03 -22.15 -17.55
CA ILE A 183 18.04 -23.05 -16.98
C ILE A 183 17.50 -24.49 -16.94
N LYS A 184 16.27 -24.71 -16.48
CA LYS A 184 15.62 -26.03 -16.52
C LYS A 184 15.56 -26.59 -17.92
N GLN A 185 15.15 -25.80 -18.91
CA GLN A 185 15.10 -26.22 -20.30
C GLN A 185 16.47 -26.64 -20.82
N TYR A 186 17.53 -25.86 -20.55
CA TYR A 186 18.90 -26.25 -20.93
C TYR A 186 19.35 -27.55 -20.25
N LEU A 187 19.05 -27.72 -18.97
CA LEU A 187 19.42 -28.91 -18.20
C LEU A 187 18.56 -30.15 -18.50
N ASP A 188 17.42 -29.96 -19.15
CA ASP A 188 16.58 -31.04 -19.66
C ASP A 188 16.92 -31.39 -21.12
N ILE A 189 17.48 -30.45 -21.90
CA ILE A 189 18.04 -30.70 -23.24
C ILE A 189 19.29 -31.60 -23.17
N ASP A 190 20.00 -31.67 -22.03
CA ASP A 190 21.21 -32.49 -21.84
C ASP A 190 20.98 -34.01 -21.82
N VAL A 191 19.78 -34.51 -22.14
CA VAL A 191 19.55 -35.95 -22.40
C VAL A 191 18.70 -36.12 -23.66
N THR A 192 19.31 -35.96 -24.84
CA THR A 192 19.12 -36.82 -26.04
C THR A 192 19.87 -36.25 -27.25
N LEU A 193 21.20 -36.37 -27.30
CA LEU A 193 21.85 -36.53 -28.61
C LEU A 193 21.91 -38.03 -28.86
N SER A 194 21.20 -38.50 -29.88
CA SER A 194 21.23 -39.92 -30.22
C SER A 194 22.64 -40.29 -30.69
N GLN A 195 23.08 -41.51 -30.36
CA GLN A 195 24.38 -42.03 -30.83
C GLN A 195 24.46 -42.02 -32.37
N ALA A 196 23.31 -42.07 -33.06
CA ALA A 196 23.20 -41.96 -34.51
C ALA A 196 23.58 -40.55 -35.03
N GLU A 197 23.19 -39.49 -34.33
CA GLU A 197 23.52 -38.10 -34.72
C GLU A 197 24.99 -37.77 -34.47
N THR A 198 25.60 -38.33 -33.42
CA THR A 198 27.04 -38.18 -33.16
C THR A 198 27.89 -38.96 -34.16
N GLN A 199 27.43 -40.15 -34.59
CA GLN A 199 28.07 -40.92 -35.66
C GLN A 199 27.96 -40.22 -37.02
N SER A 200 26.78 -39.70 -37.38
CA SER A 200 26.59 -39.00 -38.65
C SER A 200 27.44 -37.72 -38.74
N LEU A 201 27.58 -36.99 -37.63
CA LEU A 201 28.45 -35.81 -37.56
C LEU A 201 29.93 -36.21 -37.68
N GLY A 202 30.34 -37.30 -37.03
CA GLY A 202 31.71 -37.83 -37.09
C GLY A 202 32.09 -38.29 -38.50
N ASP A 203 31.16 -38.91 -39.21
CA ASP A 203 31.37 -39.36 -40.59
C ASP A 203 31.35 -38.18 -41.57
N ALA A 204 30.47 -37.18 -41.37
CA ALA A 204 30.50 -35.94 -42.16
C ALA A 204 31.84 -35.21 -42.04
N VAL A 205 32.39 -35.09 -40.82
CA VAL A 205 33.70 -34.44 -40.59
C VAL A 205 34.86 -35.24 -41.20
N ARG A 206 34.82 -36.58 -41.18
CA ARG A 206 35.82 -37.42 -41.87
C ARG A 206 35.76 -37.28 -43.39
N THR A 207 34.57 -37.05 -43.94
CA THR A 207 34.36 -36.90 -45.39
C THR A 207 34.90 -35.56 -45.88
N VAL A 208 34.80 -34.50 -45.08
CA VAL A 208 35.39 -33.17 -45.37
C VAL A 208 36.93 -33.15 -45.21
N ARG A 209 37.50 -34.11 -44.46
CA ARG A 209 38.94 -34.20 -44.20
C ARG A 209 39.70 -35.07 -45.21
N ARG A 210 39.01 -35.73 -46.14
CA ARG A 210 39.59 -36.39 -47.32
C ARG A 210 39.48 -35.47 -48.53
#